data_AF-A0A4R6T9G8-F1
#
_entry.id   AF-A0A4R6T9G8-F1
#
_cell.length_a   1.000
_cell.length_b   1.000
_cell.length_c   1.000
_cell.angle_alpha   90.00
_cell.angle_beta   90.00
_cell.angle_gamma   90.00
#
_symmetry.space_group_name_H-M   'P 1'
#
loop_
_entity.id
_entity.type
_entity.pdbx_description
1 polymer ?
#
loop_
_entity_poly.entity_id
_entity_poly.type
_entity_poly.pdbx_seq_one_letter_code
_entity_poly.pdbx_strand_id
1 'polypeptide(L)'
;MKNLKLIGPFAQLLTLDKLPLKGSLKDEQLEILENSGILINGEKILKVGAWEKLLKEFPEAEIQELKGDYVAVPGLIDCHTHICFGGSRARDFAMRNAGKSYLEIAAAGGGIWDTVTQTRKLTQEELTQRVIQNASRHLADGVTTIEVKSGYGLSLEEELKMLRAIQYANSKIPADLVPTCLAAHMRPKDFAGSNSEYLEEISESLFPILKKENLCNRIDAFVEQSAFSPEEILPYFSKAKELGFELTVHADQFTAGGSEVAVKVGALSADHLEASGDQEILRLAKSNTIAVALPGASIGLGCDFTPARKILDQGGALAIASDWNPGSAPIGDLLAQASILATFEKLSSAEVWAGITFRAAAALDLSDRGKIVPELLGDFVAFPTSDYREILYHQGKIKPTKVWKSGALIFG
;
A
#
# COMPACT_ATOMS: atom_id res chain seq x y z
N MET A 1 -2.85 35.75 3.97
CA MET A 1 -4.01 35.54 4.86
C MET A 1 -3.94 34.11 5.35
N LYS A 2 -4.03 33.84 6.66
CA LYS A 2 -4.03 32.46 7.15
C LYS A 2 -5.30 31.77 6.66
N ASN A 3 -5.18 30.67 5.93
CA ASN A 3 -6.33 29.88 5.49
C ASN A 3 -6.65 28.86 6.59
N LEU A 4 -7.17 29.35 7.71
CA LEU A 4 -7.50 28.52 8.87
C LEU A 4 -8.88 27.90 8.68
N LYS A 5 -8.97 26.58 8.77
CA LYS A 5 -10.23 25.84 8.75
C LYS A 5 -10.31 24.93 9.96
N LEU A 6 -11.38 25.04 10.74
CA LEU A 6 -11.66 24.22 11.89
C LEU A 6 -12.77 23.22 11.56
N ILE A 7 -12.46 21.93 11.63
CA ILE A 7 -13.30 20.82 11.16
C ILE A 7 -13.69 19.95 12.36
N GLY A 8 -14.99 19.68 12.53
CA GLY A 8 -15.52 18.92 13.67
C GLY A 8 -16.96 19.33 14.01
N PRO A 9 -17.52 18.94 15.17
CA PRO A 9 -16.92 18.00 16.10
C PRO A 9 -16.91 16.57 15.53
N PHE A 10 -15.87 15.82 15.85
CA PHE A 10 -15.83 14.37 15.72
C PHE A 10 -16.25 13.75 17.05
N ALA A 11 -17.07 12.71 17.01
CA ALA A 11 -17.42 11.93 18.19
C ALA A 11 -16.14 11.35 18.80
N GLN A 12 -15.33 10.67 17.97
CA GLN A 12 -13.98 10.24 18.32
C GLN A 12 -12.98 10.62 17.23
N LEU A 13 -11.76 10.94 17.64
CA LEU A 13 -10.64 11.16 16.73
C LEU A 13 -9.44 10.36 17.23
N LEU A 14 -8.91 9.49 16.38
CA LEU A 14 -7.71 8.71 16.64
C LEU A 14 -6.53 9.42 15.96
N THR A 15 -5.60 9.96 16.77
CA THR A 15 -4.43 10.67 16.24
C THR A 15 -3.38 9.72 15.68
N LEU A 16 -3.33 8.50 16.23
CA LEU A 16 -2.27 7.50 16.04
C LEU A 16 -0.86 8.04 16.37
N ASP A 17 -0.80 9.03 17.26
CA ASP A 17 0.45 9.60 17.75
C ASP A 17 1.08 8.73 18.85
N LYS A 18 2.39 8.91 19.10
CA LYS A 18 3.15 8.28 20.20
C LYS A 18 3.17 6.75 20.21
N LEU A 19 2.73 6.10 19.13
CA LEU A 19 2.83 4.66 18.95
C LEU A 19 4.18 4.28 18.30
N PRO A 20 4.86 3.23 18.79
CA PRO A 20 6.11 2.77 18.19
C PRO A 20 5.90 2.15 16.79
N LEU A 21 6.86 2.38 15.90
CA LEU A 21 6.88 1.80 14.56
C LEU A 21 6.94 0.27 14.58
N LYS A 22 7.65 -0.29 15.56
CA LYS A 22 7.94 -1.73 15.67
C LYS A 22 7.25 -2.35 16.89
N GLY A 23 6.98 -3.64 16.79
CA GLY A 23 6.42 -4.47 17.85
C GLY A 23 4.91 -4.40 18.00
N SER A 24 4.41 -5.23 18.91
CA SER A 24 2.99 -5.34 19.24
C SER A 24 2.43 -4.02 19.80
N LEU A 25 1.17 -3.71 19.46
CA LEU A 25 0.42 -2.60 20.05
C LEU A 25 -0.86 -3.11 20.70
N LYS A 26 -1.29 -2.44 21.77
CA LYS A 26 -2.55 -2.72 22.45
C LYS A 26 -3.50 -1.54 22.29
N ASP A 27 -4.80 -1.81 22.31
CA ASP A 27 -5.84 -0.79 22.11
C ASP A 27 -5.81 0.29 23.20
N GLU A 28 -5.34 -0.02 24.41
CA GLU A 28 -5.18 0.98 25.50
C GLU A 28 -4.10 2.03 25.19
N GLN A 29 -3.26 1.80 24.18
CA GLN A 29 -2.25 2.78 23.74
C GLN A 29 -2.82 3.80 22.76
N LEU A 30 -4.04 3.61 22.24
CA LEU A 30 -4.70 4.55 21.35
C LEU A 30 -5.11 5.82 22.10
N GLU A 31 -4.67 6.97 21.61
CA GLU A 31 -5.19 8.27 22.04
C GLU A 31 -6.51 8.54 21.30
N ILE A 32 -7.61 8.55 22.07
CA ILE A 32 -8.97 8.80 21.56
C ILE A 32 -9.41 10.17 22.07
N LEU A 33 -9.57 11.13 21.17
CA LEU A 33 -10.04 12.47 21.50
C LEU A 33 -11.55 12.56 21.24
N GLU A 34 -12.32 12.57 22.33
CA GLU A 34 -13.78 12.72 22.30
C GLU A 34 -14.20 14.17 22.03
N ASN A 35 -15.29 14.38 21.28
CA ASN A 35 -15.85 15.71 20.95
C ASN A 35 -14.78 16.70 20.49
N SER A 36 -13.98 16.27 19.52
CA SER A 36 -12.74 16.95 19.12
C SER A 36 -12.86 17.57 17.73
N GLY A 37 -11.90 18.43 17.39
CA GLY A 37 -11.78 19.05 16.08
C GLY A 37 -10.34 19.10 15.59
N ILE A 38 -10.19 19.31 14.29
CA ILE A 38 -8.92 19.46 13.60
C ILE A 38 -8.87 20.87 13.01
N LEU A 39 -7.86 21.64 13.41
CA LEU A 39 -7.53 22.92 12.82
C LEU A 39 -6.48 22.72 11.73
N ILE A 40 -6.83 23.10 10.50
CA ILE A 40 -5.98 23.06 9.32
C ILE A 40 -5.50 24.48 8.99
N ASN A 41 -4.25 24.61 8.55
CA ASN A 41 -3.70 25.83 7.96
C ASN A 41 -3.12 25.51 6.57
N GLY A 42 -3.85 25.90 5.52
CA GLY A 42 -3.49 25.48 4.16
C GLY A 42 -3.62 23.97 4.02
N GLU A 43 -2.51 23.28 3.80
CA GLU A 43 -2.49 21.82 3.59
C GLU A 43 -2.16 21.03 4.86
N LYS A 44 -1.75 21.70 5.93
CA LYS A 44 -1.20 21.06 7.13
C LYS A 44 -2.13 21.16 8.32
N ILE A 45 -2.05 20.16 9.18
CA ILE A 45 -2.66 20.18 10.51
C ILE A 45 -1.88 21.18 11.36
N LEU A 46 -2.58 22.16 11.91
CA LEU A 46 -2.02 23.13 12.84
C LEU A 46 -2.25 22.68 14.29
N LYS A 47 -3.44 22.14 14.59
CA LYS A 47 -3.80 21.74 15.96
C LYS A 47 -4.93 20.72 15.97
N VAL A 48 -4.95 19.87 16.98
CA VAL A 48 -6.04 18.93 17.29
C VAL A 48 -6.42 19.10 18.76
N GLY A 49 -7.70 18.98 19.10
CA GLY A 49 -8.14 19.08 20.49
C GLY A 49 -9.66 19.18 20.63
N ALA A 50 -10.13 19.44 21.84
CA ALA A 50 -11.56 19.59 22.13
C ALA A 50 -12.20 20.70 21.28
N TRP A 51 -13.34 20.40 20.66
CA TRP A 51 -14.06 21.28 19.72
C TRP A 51 -14.32 22.68 20.32
N GLU A 52 -14.96 22.72 21.48
CA GLU A 52 -15.31 23.96 22.19
C GLU A 52 -14.10 24.82 22.55
N LYS A 53 -12.94 24.19 22.79
CA LYS A 53 -11.70 24.90 23.08
C LYS A 53 -11.13 25.51 21.81
N LEU A 54 -11.12 24.77 20.71
CA LEU A 54 -10.64 25.26 19.41
C LEU A 54 -11.50 26.42 18.88
N LEU A 55 -12.83 26.36 19.04
CA LEU A 55 -13.72 27.47 18.65
C LEU A 55 -13.39 28.78 19.38
N LYS A 56 -13.04 28.70 20.67
CA LYS A 56 -12.68 29.87 21.49
C LYS A 56 -11.28 30.39 21.18
N GLU A 57 -10.34 29.49 20.89
CA GLU A 57 -8.96 29.85 20.59
C GLU A 57 -8.78 30.42 19.17
N PHE A 58 -9.63 30.00 18.23
CA PHE A 58 -9.56 30.40 16.81
C PHE A 58 -10.93 30.87 16.29
N PRO A 59 -11.50 31.95 16.85
CA PRO A 59 -12.81 32.46 16.43
C PRO A 59 -12.85 32.97 14.98
N GLU A 60 -11.69 33.20 14.37
CA GLU A 60 -11.54 33.65 12.98
C GLU A 60 -11.43 32.52 11.95
N ALA A 61 -11.36 31.25 12.38
CA ALA A 61 -11.25 30.12 11.46
C ALA A 61 -12.56 29.89 10.69
N GLU A 62 -12.45 29.43 9.44
CA GLU A 62 -13.59 28.90 8.69
C GLU A 62 -14.09 27.64 9.39
N ILE A 63 -15.35 27.64 9.84
CA ILE A 63 -15.93 26.51 10.56
C ILE A 63 -16.58 25.54 9.57
N GLN A 64 -16.05 24.32 9.50
CA GLN A 64 -16.70 23.20 8.83
C GLN A 64 -17.33 22.29 9.89
N GLU A 65 -18.54 22.67 10.31
CA GLU A 65 -19.29 21.92 11.32
C GLU A 65 -19.89 20.62 10.75
N LEU A 66 -19.63 19.49 11.41
CA LEU A 66 -20.14 18.17 11.03
C LEU A 66 -21.48 17.90 11.73
N LYS A 67 -22.45 17.36 10.97
CA LYS A 67 -23.77 16.97 11.48
C LYS A 67 -23.85 15.46 11.64
N GLY A 68 -24.04 15.00 12.88
CA GLY A 68 -24.09 13.58 13.25
C GLY A 68 -22.77 13.09 13.83
N ASP A 69 -22.73 11.81 14.21
CA ASP A 69 -21.56 11.20 14.82
C ASP A 69 -20.57 10.73 13.75
N TYR A 70 -19.31 11.14 13.93
CA TYR A 70 -18.21 10.73 13.07
C TYR A 70 -17.00 10.31 13.87
N VAL A 71 -16.34 9.24 13.41
CA VAL A 71 -15.00 8.87 13.86
C VAL A 71 -13.98 9.30 12.82
N ALA A 72 -13.01 10.11 13.23
CA ALA A 72 -11.87 10.49 12.40
C ALA A 72 -10.64 9.59 12.65
N VAL A 73 -10.02 9.16 11.56
CA VAL A 73 -8.71 8.47 11.56
C VAL A 73 -7.83 9.09 10.46
N PRO A 74 -6.49 8.93 10.50
CA PRO A 74 -5.63 9.41 9.41
C PRO A 74 -6.05 8.81 8.06
N GLY A 75 -5.72 9.50 6.97
CA GLY A 75 -5.96 9.01 5.62
C GLY A 75 -5.30 7.64 5.47
N LEU A 76 -6.05 6.66 4.94
CA LEU A 76 -5.53 5.31 4.79
C LEU A 76 -4.44 5.29 3.73
N ILE A 77 -3.46 4.41 3.89
CA ILE A 77 -2.33 4.29 2.99
C ILE A 77 -2.26 2.84 2.53
N ASP A 78 -2.40 2.65 1.23
CA ASP A 78 -2.20 1.36 0.60
C ASP A 78 -0.78 1.31 0.03
N CYS A 79 0.14 0.70 0.79
CA CYS A 79 1.56 0.70 0.47
C CYS A 79 1.99 -0.38 -0.54
N HIS A 80 1.04 -1.14 -1.10
CA HIS A 80 1.33 -2.15 -2.11
C HIS A 80 0.13 -2.41 -3.01
N THR A 81 0.20 -1.95 -4.27
CA THR A 81 -0.81 -2.28 -5.29
C THR A 81 -0.20 -2.44 -6.68
N HIS A 82 -0.94 -3.11 -7.57
CA HIS A 82 -0.62 -3.23 -8.98
C HIS A 82 -1.80 -2.75 -9.84
N ILE A 83 -2.41 -1.62 -9.49
CA ILE A 83 -3.67 -1.14 -10.12
C ILE A 83 -3.51 -0.63 -11.57
N CYS A 84 -2.29 -0.58 -12.10
CA CYS A 84 -1.99 -0.30 -13.50
C CYS A 84 -1.94 -1.62 -14.28
N PHE A 85 -3.06 -2.08 -14.83
CA PHE A 85 -3.11 -3.33 -15.60
C PHE A 85 -4.23 -3.33 -16.64
N GLY A 86 -4.07 -4.15 -17.67
CA GLY A 86 -5.10 -4.48 -18.65
C GLY A 86 -5.77 -5.84 -18.39
N GLY A 87 -6.98 -6.00 -18.93
CA GLY A 87 -7.71 -7.27 -18.90
C GLY A 87 -8.31 -7.62 -17.54
N SER A 88 -8.62 -8.91 -17.36
CA SER A 88 -9.19 -9.48 -16.13
C SER A 88 -8.83 -10.95 -16.03
N ARG A 89 -8.56 -11.43 -14.81
CA ARG A 89 -8.22 -12.83 -14.53
C ARG A 89 -9.36 -13.56 -13.80
N ALA A 90 -10.60 -13.09 -13.96
CA ALA A 90 -11.78 -13.74 -13.37
C ALA A 90 -11.94 -15.20 -13.81
N ARG A 91 -11.56 -15.53 -15.05
CA ARG A 91 -11.55 -16.92 -15.56
C ARG A 91 -10.59 -17.79 -14.76
N ASP A 92 -9.40 -17.30 -14.47
CA ASP A 92 -8.38 -18.02 -13.71
C ASP A 92 -8.84 -18.28 -12.27
N PHE A 93 -9.46 -17.28 -11.64
CA PHE A 93 -10.07 -17.44 -10.32
C PHE A 93 -11.12 -18.55 -10.31
N ALA A 94 -12.04 -18.56 -11.29
CA ALA A 94 -13.06 -19.61 -11.41
C ALA A 94 -12.43 -21.00 -11.63
N MET A 95 -11.39 -21.10 -12.46
CA MET A 95 -10.68 -22.36 -12.70
C MET A 95 -9.95 -22.86 -11.45
N ARG A 96 -9.25 -21.99 -10.73
CA ARG A 96 -8.55 -22.31 -9.48
C ARG A 96 -9.53 -22.85 -8.44
N ASN A 97 -10.66 -22.18 -8.25
CA ASN A 97 -11.70 -22.62 -7.32
C ASN A 97 -12.36 -23.95 -7.72
N ALA A 98 -12.39 -24.26 -9.02
CA ALA A 98 -12.81 -25.56 -9.53
C ALA A 98 -11.72 -26.65 -9.40
N GLY A 99 -10.60 -26.37 -8.75
CA GLY A 99 -9.52 -27.33 -8.47
C GLY A 99 -8.51 -27.49 -9.60
N LYS A 100 -8.47 -26.57 -10.58
CA LYS A 100 -7.47 -26.61 -11.66
C LYS A 100 -6.09 -26.21 -11.15
N SER A 101 -5.09 -26.98 -11.56
CA SER A 101 -3.68 -26.71 -11.27
C SER A 101 -3.18 -25.46 -12.00
N TYR A 102 -2.10 -24.88 -11.50
CA TYR A 102 -1.42 -23.75 -12.15
C TYR A 102 -1.06 -24.05 -13.61
N LEU A 103 -0.58 -25.26 -13.89
CA LEU A 103 -0.20 -25.70 -15.25
C LEU A 103 -1.42 -25.76 -16.18
N GLU A 104 -2.57 -26.26 -15.70
CA GLU A 104 -3.81 -26.28 -16.49
C GLU A 104 -4.31 -24.86 -16.79
N ILE A 105 -4.23 -23.94 -15.83
CA ILE A 105 -4.61 -22.53 -16.02
C ILE A 105 -3.67 -21.86 -17.04
N ALA A 106 -2.36 -22.06 -16.92
CA ALA A 106 -1.39 -21.53 -17.87
C ALA A 106 -1.59 -22.10 -19.28
N ALA A 107 -1.88 -23.40 -19.41
CA ALA A 107 -2.18 -24.04 -20.69
C ALA A 107 -3.47 -23.51 -21.34
N ALA A 108 -4.45 -23.07 -20.54
CA ALA A 108 -5.65 -22.39 -21.01
C ALA A 108 -5.43 -20.90 -21.39
N GLY A 109 -4.17 -20.45 -21.39
CA GLY A 109 -3.80 -19.06 -21.69
C GLY A 109 -4.08 -18.10 -20.54
N GLY A 110 -4.14 -18.59 -19.29
CA GLY A 110 -4.18 -17.77 -18.09
C GLY A 110 -2.77 -17.45 -17.55
N GLY A 111 -2.70 -17.16 -16.26
CA GLY A 111 -1.46 -16.78 -15.57
C GLY A 111 -1.09 -15.31 -15.77
N ILE A 112 -0.01 -14.87 -15.11
CA ILE A 112 0.51 -13.51 -15.21
C ILE A 112 0.74 -13.07 -16.67
N TRP A 113 1.10 -14.01 -17.55
CA TRP A 113 1.30 -13.74 -18.96
C TRP A 113 0.06 -13.21 -19.68
N ASP A 114 -1.15 -13.66 -19.30
CA ASP A 114 -2.39 -13.08 -19.85
C ASP A 114 -2.46 -11.58 -19.49
N THR A 115 -2.30 -11.23 -18.21
CA THR A 115 -2.26 -9.84 -17.76
C THR A 115 -1.18 -9.03 -18.49
N VAL A 116 0.02 -9.58 -18.68
CA VAL A 116 1.09 -8.93 -19.44
C VAL A 116 0.63 -8.62 -20.86
N THR A 117 0.12 -9.61 -21.58
CA THR A 117 -0.33 -9.41 -22.97
C THR A 117 -1.51 -8.44 -23.08
N GLN A 118 -2.44 -8.43 -22.12
CA GLN A 118 -3.56 -7.49 -22.11
C GLN A 118 -3.10 -6.07 -21.78
N THR A 119 -2.15 -5.91 -20.86
CA THR A 119 -1.58 -4.61 -20.49
C THR A 119 -0.79 -4.02 -21.66
N ARG A 120 0.03 -4.83 -22.34
CA ARG A 120 0.82 -4.39 -23.50
C ARG A 120 -0.04 -3.88 -24.66
N LYS A 121 -1.24 -4.43 -24.87
CA LYS A 121 -2.18 -3.98 -25.93
C LYS A 121 -2.74 -2.58 -25.69
N LEU A 122 -2.77 -2.11 -24.45
CA LEU A 122 -3.34 -0.81 -24.12
C LEU A 122 -2.36 0.31 -24.45
N THR A 123 -2.90 1.46 -24.84
CA THR A 123 -2.11 2.69 -24.96
C THR A 123 -1.80 3.27 -23.57
N GLN A 124 -0.87 4.22 -23.52
CA GLN A 124 -0.55 4.94 -22.28
C GLN A 124 -1.80 5.67 -21.72
N GLU A 125 -2.61 6.25 -22.59
CA GLU A 125 -3.83 6.97 -22.23
C GLU A 125 -4.87 6.01 -21.63
N GLU A 126 -5.07 4.84 -22.24
CA GLU A 126 -5.98 3.82 -21.71
C GLU A 126 -5.52 3.30 -20.35
N LEU A 127 -4.22 3.07 -20.16
CA LEU A 127 -3.65 2.71 -18.86
C LEU A 127 -3.85 3.82 -17.83
N THR A 128 -3.62 5.09 -18.23
CA THR A 128 -3.84 6.24 -17.35
C THR A 128 -5.29 6.27 -16.85
N GLN A 129 -6.27 6.14 -17.76
CA GLN A 129 -7.68 6.16 -17.38
C GLN A 129 -8.04 5.02 -16.41
N ARG A 130 -7.44 3.83 -16.59
CA ARG A 130 -7.62 2.71 -15.65
C ARG A 130 -7.03 3.01 -14.28
N VAL A 131 -5.83 3.55 -14.21
CA VAL A 131 -5.20 3.93 -12.92
C VAL A 131 -6.05 4.99 -12.22
N ILE A 132 -6.51 6.03 -12.94
CA ILE A 132 -7.41 7.06 -12.40
C ILE A 132 -8.69 6.43 -11.83
N GLN A 133 -9.33 5.54 -12.58
CA GLN A 133 -10.57 4.89 -12.15
C GLN A 133 -10.36 4.06 -10.87
N ASN A 134 -9.31 3.23 -10.85
CA ASN A 134 -9.00 2.37 -9.71
C ASN A 134 -8.60 3.19 -8.48
N ALA A 135 -7.71 4.17 -8.64
CA ALA A 135 -7.28 5.05 -7.55
C ALA A 135 -8.43 5.92 -7.01
N SER A 136 -9.36 6.35 -7.88
CA SER A 136 -10.55 7.10 -7.44
C SER A 136 -11.48 6.24 -6.58
N ARG A 137 -11.60 4.94 -6.86
CA ARG A 137 -12.31 4.00 -5.97
C ARG A 137 -11.65 3.94 -4.61
N HIS A 138 -10.33 3.73 -4.58
CA HIS A 138 -9.56 3.71 -3.34
C HIS A 138 -9.68 5.01 -2.54
N LEU A 139 -9.64 6.16 -3.21
CA LEU A 139 -9.83 7.45 -2.57
C LEU A 139 -11.22 7.58 -1.93
N ALA A 140 -12.28 7.11 -2.61
CA ALA A 140 -13.63 7.07 -2.04
C ALA A 140 -13.75 6.10 -0.85
N ASP A 141 -12.94 5.04 -0.82
CA ASP A 141 -12.81 4.12 0.32
C ASP A 141 -11.90 4.67 1.45
N GLY A 142 -11.34 5.88 1.28
CA GLY A 142 -10.54 6.58 2.28
C GLY A 142 -9.03 6.44 2.14
N VAL A 143 -8.54 5.82 1.07
CA VAL A 143 -7.11 5.68 0.80
C VAL A 143 -6.58 6.94 0.12
N THR A 144 -5.83 7.75 0.86
CA THR A 144 -5.32 9.04 0.38
C THR A 144 -3.93 8.95 -0.26
N THR A 145 -3.19 7.87 0.01
CA THR A 145 -1.87 7.57 -0.57
C THR A 145 -1.82 6.11 -1.03
N ILE A 146 -1.41 5.89 -2.28
CA ILE A 146 -1.45 4.58 -2.94
C ILE A 146 -0.10 4.32 -3.61
N GLU A 147 0.62 3.28 -3.21
CA GLU A 147 1.74 2.79 -4.01
C GLU A 147 1.20 2.07 -5.25
N VAL A 148 1.74 2.37 -6.44
CA VAL A 148 1.33 1.73 -7.69
C VAL A 148 2.56 1.18 -8.39
N LYS A 149 2.64 -0.14 -8.45
CA LYS A 149 3.74 -0.86 -9.10
C LYS A 149 3.48 -1.01 -10.60
N SER A 150 4.56 -1.03 -11.38
CA SER A 150 4.55 -1.51 -12.77
C SER A 150 4.60 -3.05 -12.81
N GLY A 151 5.33 -3.68 -13.74
CA GLY A 151 5.56 -5.13 -13.70
C GLY A 151 4.57 -5.99 -14.48
N TYR A 152 3.67 -5.39 -15.25
CA TYR A 152 2.91 -6.09 -16.30
C TYR A 152 3.36 -5.71 -17.71
N GLY A 153 4.47 -4.97 -17.84
CA GLY A 153 5.12 -4.66 -19.11
C GLY A 153 6.23 -5.65 -19.43
N LEU A 154 7.11 -5.92 -18.47
CA LEU A 154 8.25 -6.84 -18.55
C LEU A 154 9.24 -6.58 -19.71
N SER A 155 9.20 -5.40 -20.33
CA SER A 155 10.18 -4.93 -21.30
C SER A 155 10.42 -3.45 -21.09
N LEU A 156 11.55 -2.93 -21.59
CA LEU A 156 11.93 -1.52 -21.43
C LEU A 156 10.79 -0.56 -21.84
N GLU A 157 10.25 -0.73 -23.05
CA GLU A 157 9.22 0.16 -23.60
C GLU A 157 7.91 0.09 -22.81
N GLU A 158 7.52 -1.11 -22.41
CA GLU A 158 6.23 -1.36 -21.76
C GLU A 158 6.23 -0.94 -20.29
N GLU A 159 7.34 -1.15 -19.57
CA GLU A 159 7.51 -0.65 -18.21
C GLU A 159 7.54 0.88 -18.18
N LEU A 160 8.22 1.53 -19.13
CA LEU A 160 8.19 2.99 -19.27
C LEU A 160 6.76 3.50 -19.58
N LYS A 161 6.02 2.82 -20.45
CA LYS A 161 4.62 3.16 -20.75
C LYS A 161 3.76 3.11 -19.49
N MET A 162 3.89 2.06 -18.67
CA MET A 162 3.14 1.93 -17.42
C MET A 162 3.52 3.02 -16.41
N LEU A 163 4.81 3.27 -16.20
CA LEU A 163 5.27 4.26 -15.22
C LEU A 163 4.91 5.69 -15.63
N ARG A 164 4.96 6.02 -16.92
CA ARG A 164 4.45 7.30 -17.45
C ARG A 164 2.93 7.43 -17.29
N ALA A 165 2.18 6.35 -17.49
CA ALA A 165 0.74 6.35 -17.24
C ALA A 165 0.41 6.58 -15.75
N ILE A 166 1.16 5.96 -14.84
CA ILE A 166 1.03 6.17 -13.38
C ILE A 166 1.36 7.62 -13.02
N GLN A 167 2.49 8.16 -13.49
CA GLN A 167 2.88 9.55 -13.24
C GLN A 167 1.83 10.54 -13.77
N TYR A 168 1.30 10.30 -14.97
CA TYR A 168 0.25 11.16 -15.53
C TYR A 168 -1.06 11.04 -14.74
N ALA A 169 -1.47 9.83 -14.32
CA ALA A 169 -2.64 9.64 -13.48
C ALA A 169 -2.51 10.36 -12.13
N ASN A 170 -1.33 10.34 -11.52
CA ASN A 170 -1.03 11.07 -10.28
C ASN A 170 -1.31 12.58 -10.42
N SER A 171 -1.03 13.17 -11.59
CA SER A 171 -1.31 14.59 -11.86
C SER A 171 -2.80 14.93 -12.04
N LYS A 172 -3.68 13.93 -12.11
CA LYS A 172 -5.10 14.08 -12.44
C LYS A 172 -6.05 13.73 -11.30
N ILE A 173 -5.54 13.17 -10.22
CA ILE A 173 -6.36 12.77 -9.07
C ILE A 173 -5.82 13.44 -7.80
N PRO A 174 -6.67 13.63 -6.77
CA PRO A 174 -6.21 14.19 -5.50
C PRO A 174 -5.36 13.23 -4.65
N ALA A 175 -5.54 11.91 -4.79
CA ALA A 175 -4.73 10.94 -4.06
C ALA A 175 -3.27 11.00 -4.51
N ASP A 176 -2.34 10.76 -3.58
CA ASP A 176 -0.93 10.67 -3.91
C ASP A 176 -0.60 9.25 -4.40
N LEU A 177 -0.19 9.13 -5.66
CA LEU A 177 0.32 7.88 -6.22
C LEU A 177 1.84 7.81 -6.08
N VAL A 178 2.34 6.75 -5.46
CA VAL A 178 3.78 6.50 -5.31
C VAL A 178 4.20 5.42 -6.31
N PRO A 179 4.82 5.79 -7.45
CA PRO A 179 5.20 4.81 -8.46
C PRO A 179 6.40 3.97 -8.00
N THR A 180 6.33 2.66 -8.24
CA THR A 180 7.41 1.71 -8.00
C THR A 180 7.66 0.88 -9.26
N CYS A 181 8.91 0.76 -9.70
CA CYS A 181 9.25 -0.08 -10.83
C CYS A 181 9.41 -1.54 -10.40
N LEU A 182 8.58 -2.43 -10.95
CA LEU A 182 8.64 -3.88 -10.74
C LEU A 182 8.94 -4.59 -12.07
N ALA A 183 9.92 -4.10 -12.84
CA ALA A 183 10.31 -4.76 -14.07
C ALA A 183 10.79 -6.21 -13.81
N ALA A 184 11.40 -6.45 -12.64
CA ALA A 184 11.75 -7.79 -12.15
C ALA A 184 10.55 -8.54 -11.51
N HIS A 185 9.36 -8.49 -12.12
CA HIS A 185 8.21 -9.28 -11.67
C HIS A 185 8.33 -10.76 -12.10
N MET A 186 8.76 -10.99 -13.34
CA MET A 186 9.01 -12.31 -13.91
C MET A 186 9.81 -12.12 -15.21
N ARG A 187 10.67 -13.07 -15.57
CA ARG A 187 11.25 -13.07 -16.92
C ARG A 187 10.13 -13.28 -17.95
N PRO A 188 9.97 -12.38 -18.94
CA PRO A 188 8.89 -12.50 -19.91
C PRO A 188 9.10 -13.70 -20.85
N LYS A 189 8.01 -14.30 -21.33
CA LYS A 189 8.06 -15.52 -22.16
C LYS A 189 8.67 -15.29 -23.56
N ASP A 190 8.69 -14.04 -24.01
CA ASP A 190 9.23 -13.61 -25.30
C ASP A 190 10.67 -13.10 -25.21
N PHE A 191 11.32 -13.19 -24.04
CA PHE A 191 12.75 -12.94 -23.90
C PHE A 191 13.53 -14.25 -24.07
N ALA A 192 14.48 -14.27 -25.01
CA ALA A 192 15.21 -15.47 -25.39
C ALA A 192 16.38 -15.82 -24.43
N GLY A 193 16.85 -14.86 -23.64
CA GLY A 193 17.97 -15.03 -22.72
C GLY A 193 17.60 -15.64 -21.36
N SER A 194 18.61 -15.78 -20.52
CA SER A 194 18.52 -16.18 -19.12
C SER A 194 17.87 -15.11 -18.22
N ASN A 195 17.51 -15.50 -17.00
CA ASN A 195 17.05 -14.56 -15.97
C ASN A 195 18.09 -13.47 -15.71
N SER A 196 19.39 -13.83 -15.62
CA SER A 196 20.47 -12.88 -15.38
C SER A 196 20.63 -11.87 -16.53
N GLU A 197 20.57 -12.32 -17.79
CA GLU A 197 20.64 -11.42 -18.96
C GLU A 197 19.44 -10.46 -19.00
N TYR A 198 18.24 -10.93 -18.64
CA TYR A 198 17.05 -10.08 -18.54
C TYR A 198 17.21 -9.00 -17.46
N LEU A 199 17.60 -9.40 -16.25
CA LEU A 199 17.80 -8.47 -15.14
C LEU A 199 18.91 -7.46 -15.44
N GLU A 200 19.97 -7.89 -16.10
CA GLU A 200 21.05 -7.02 -16.57
C GLU A 200 20.54 -5.99 -17.56
N GLU A 201 19.82 -6.40 -18.62
CA GLU A 201 19.25 -5.49 -19.62
C GLU A 201 18.35 -4.43 -18.96
N ILE A 202 17.45 -4.84 -18.06
CA ILE A 202 16.58 -3.93 -17.32
C ILE A 202 17.42 -2.96 -16.48
N SER A 203 18.35 -3.48 -15.68
CA SER A 203 19.15 -2.63 -14.77
C SER A 203 20.00 -1.60 -15.50
N GLU A 204 20.53 -1.94 -16.69
CA GLU A 204 21.41 -1.05 -17.46
C GLU A 204 20.64 -0.06 -18.33
N SER A 205 19.50 -0.49 -18.88
CA SER A 205 18.76 0.32 -19.85
C SER A 205 17.61 1.09 -19.22
N LEU A 206 16.85 0.48 -18.31
CA LEU A 206 15.66 1.09 -17.72
C LEU A 206 16.01 2.08 -16.62
N PHE A 207 16.83 1.68 -15.65
CA PHE A 207 17.11 2.49 -14.45
C PHE A 207 17.62 3.92 -14.74
N PRO A 208 18.56 4.14 -15.68
CA PRO A 208 19.00 5.50 -16.01
C PRO A 208 17.87 6.37 -16.55
N ILE A 209 16.94 5.79 -17.32
CA ILE A 209 15.77 6.49 -17.86
C ILE A 209 14.80 6.85 -16.71
N LEU A 210 14.56 5.93 -15.78
CA LEU A 210 13.70 6.18 -14.61
C LEU A 210 14.18 7.40 -13.81
N LYS A 211 15.49 7.52 -13.57
CA LYS A 211 16.07 8.71 -12.90
C LYS A 211 15.98 9.96 -13.75
N LYS A 212 16.32 9.86 -15.04
CA LYS A 212 16.30 11.02 -15.97
C LYS A 212 14.90 11.62 -16.11
N GLU A 213 13.86 10.79 -16.17
CA GLU A 213 12.46 11.20 -16.32
C GLU A 213 11.73 11.36 -14.98
N ASN A 214 12.40 11.10 -13.85
CA ASN A 214 11.83 11.11 -12.51
C ASN A 214 10.52 10.30 -12.42
N LEU A 215 10.51 9.11 -13.02
CA LEU A 215 9.30 8.27 -13.12
C LEU A 215 9.00 7.51 -11.82
N CYS A 216 10.04 7.12 -11.08
CA CYS A 216 9.92 6.54 -9.75
C CYS A 216 11.26 6.66 -9.01
N ASN A 217 11.21 6.52 -7.68
CA ASN A 217 12.40 6.43 -6.83
C ASN A 217 12.58 5.05 -6.19
N ARG A 218 11.73 4.08 -6.54
CA ARG A 218 11.68 2.76 -5.90
C ARG A 218 11.73 1.62 -6.91
N ILE A 219 12.55 0.62 -6.61
CA ILE A 219 12.68 -0.62 -7.37
C ILE A 219 12.22 -1.79 -6.53
N ASP A 220 11.46 -2.68 -7.16
CA ASP A 220 10.93 -3.92 -6.60
C ASP A 220 11.37 -5.12 -7.43
N ALA A 221 11.34 -6.30 -6.84
CA ALA A 221 11.52 -7.56 -7.51
C ALA A 221 10.74 -8.69 -6.84
N PHE A 222 10.34 -9.67 -7.65
CA PHE A 222 9.72 -10.90 -7.16
C PHE A 222 10.76 -12.00 -6.97
N VAL A 223 11.10 -12.27 -5.70
CA VAL A 223 12.06 -13.30 -5.31
C VAL A 223 11.31 -14.56 -4.95
N GLU A 224 11.25 -15.49 -5.90
CA GLU A 224 10.47 -16.72 -5.81
C GLU A 224 11.01 -17.75 -6.81
N GLN A 225 10.83 -19.04 -6.52
CA GLN A 225 11.25 -20.14 -7.40
C GLN A 225 10.68 -20.04 -8.81
N SER A 226 9.46 -19.49 -8.95
CA SER A 226 8.81 -19.30 -10.25
C SER A 226 9.23 -18.02 -10.98
N ALA A 227 10.04 -17.15 -10.37
CA ALA A 227 10.46 -15.87 -10.92
C ALA A 227 12.00 -15.77 -10.88
N PHE A 228 12.56 -15.10 -9.87
CA PHE A 228 13.99 -14.89 -9.72
C PHE A 228 14.49 -15.45 -8.39
N SER A 229 15.64 -16.12 -8.43
CA SER A 229 16.35 -16.58 -7.24
C SER A 229 17.03 -15.44 -6.48
N PRO A 230 17.34 -15.62 -5.19
CA PRO A 230 18.15 -14.67 -4.42
C PRO A 230 19.50 -14.33 -5.09
N GLU A 231 20.18 -15.31 -5.69
CA GLU A 231 21.46 -15.11 -6.35
C GLU A 231 21.34 -14.25 -7.60
N GLU A 232 20.28 -14.45 -8.39
CA GLU A 232 20.01 -13.69 -9.60
C GLU A 232 19.65 -12.24 -9.30
N ILE A 233 18.92 -11.97 -8.21
CA ILE A 233 18.40 -10.63 -7.93
C ILE A 233 19.39 -9.70 -7.19
N LEU A 234 20.37 -10.25 -6.48
CA LEU A 234 21.32 -9.42 -5.71
C LEU A 234 22.11 -8.43 -6.59
N PRO A 235 22.64 -8.79 -7.77
CA PRO A 235 23.29 -7.84 -8.67
C PRO A 235 22.33 -6.74 -9.17
N TYR A 236 21.07 -7.10 -9.45
CA TYR A 236 20.02 -6.16 -9.87
C TYR A 236 19.78 -5.08 -8.81
N PHE A 237 19.63 -5.49 -7.55
CA PHE A 237 19.48 -4.57 -6.44
C PHE A 237 20.75 -3.76 -6.12
N SER A 238 21.94 -4.31 -6.33
CA SER A 238 23.20 -3.55 -6.21
C SER A 238 23.21 -2.36 -7.17
N LYS A 239 22.91 -2.61 -8.46
CA LYS A 239 22.84 -1.56 -9.49
C LYS A 239 21.76 -0.50 -9.15
N ALA A 240 20.59 -0.93 -8.67
CA ALA A 240 19.54 0.00 -8.22
C ALA A 240 20.01 0.88 -7.05
N LYS A 241 20.66 0.29 -6.05
CA LYS A 241 21.18 1.00 -4.88
C LYS A 241 22.30 1.98 -5.23
N GLU A 242 23.19 1.61 -6.14
CA GLU A 242 24.26 2.48 -6.66
C GLU A 242 23.71 3.75 -7.34
N LEU A 243 22.54 3.64 -7.98
CA LEU A 243 21.82 4.78 -8.55
C LEU A 243 20.94 5.52 -7.52
N GLY A 244 20.93 5.10 -6.26
CA GLY A 244 20.18 5.73 -5.18
C GLY A 244 18.67 5.50 -5.27
N PHE A 245 18.23 4.34 -5.75
CA PHE A 245 16.83 3.92 -5.59
C PHE A 245 16.59 3.35 -4.20
N GLU A 246 15.39 3.59 -3.68
CA GLU A 246 14.82 2.80 -2.59
C GLU A 246 14.50 1.39 -3.11
N LEU A 247 14.61 0.39 -2.23
CA LEU A 247 14.36 -1.00 -2.57
C LEU A 247 13.17 -1.53 -1.78
N THR A 248 12.36 -2.35 -2.41
CA THR A 248 11.32 -3.19 -1.82
C THR A 248 11.39 -4.57 -2.48
N VAL A 249 10.81 -5.59 -1.85
CA VAL A 249 10.93 -6.98 -2.32
C VAL A 249 9.61 -7.71 -2.08
N HIS A 250 9.02 -8.28 -3.13
CA HIS A 250 8.06 -9.36 -2.95
C HIS A 250 8.81 -10.60 -2.49
N ALA A 251 8.55 -11.01 -1.25
CA ALA A 251 9.36 -11.95 -0.51
C ALA A 251 8.50 -13.03 0.13
N ASP A 252 8.99 -14.26 0.09
CA ASP A 252 8.46 -15.36 0.90
C ASP A 252 6.95 -15.63 0.70
N GLN A 253 6.41 -15.45 -0.52
CA GLN A 253 5.00 -15.70 -0.79
C GLN A 253 4.68 -17.20 -0.79
N PHE A 254 5.43 -17.98 -1.57
CA PHE A 254 5.25 -19.44 -1.65
C PHE A 254 6.45 -20.18 -1.10
N THR A 255 7.66 -19.63 -1.22
CA THR A 255 8.87 -20.20 -0.63
C THR A 255 9.76 -19.14 0.02
N ALA A 256 10.41 -19.50 1.13
CA ALA A 256 11.28 -18.59 1.87
C ALA A 256 12.61 -18.29 1.14
N GLY A 257 13.14 -17.08 1.34
CA GLY A 257 14.45 -16.63 0.87
C GLY A 257 14.47 -15.16 0.44
N GLY A 258 13.32 -14.60 0.04
CA GLY A 258 13.18 -13.20 -0.34
C GLY A 258 13.34 -12.25 0.85
N SER A 259 12.89 -12.61 2.05
CA SER A 259 13.04 -11.75 3.24
C SER A 259 14.52 -11.59 3.64
N GLU A 260 15.34 -12.61 3.41
CA GLU A 260 16.78 -12.50 3.58
C GLU A 260 17.41 -11.51 2.60
N VAL A 261 17.00 -11.55 1.33
CA VAL A 261 17.44 -10.59 0.32
C VAL A 261 17.06 -9.18 0.74
N ALA A 262 15.79 -8.95 1.12
CA ALA A 262 15.28 -7.65 1.54
C ALA A 262 16.11 -7.04 2.67
N VAL A 263 16.36 -7.81 3.74
CA VAL A 263 17.17 -7.37 4.87
C VAL A 263 18.62 -7.12 4.45
N LYS A 264 19.20 -7.99 3.62
CA LYS A 264 20.60 -7.89 3.18
C LYS A 264 20.85 -6.63 2.33
N VAL A 265 19.91 -6.26 1.45
CA VAL A 265 20.05 -5.07 0.61
C VAL A 265 19.63 -3.78 1.33
N GLY A 266 18.99 -3.91 2.50
CA GLY A 266 18.44 -2.79 3.27
C GLY A 266 17.18 -2.21 2.63
N ALA A 267 16.32 -3.08 2.09
CA ALA A 267 15.03 -2.70 1.53
C ALA A 267 14.14 -2.07 2.61
N LEU A 268 13.32 -1.09 2.20
CA LEU A 268 12.33 -0.45 3.05
C LEU A 268 11.27 -1.45 3.49
N SER A 269 10.85 -2.34 2.60
CA SER A 269 9.85 -3.36 2.90
C SER A 269 10.17 -4.74 2.29
N ALA A 270 9.59 -5.75 2.92
CA ALA A 270 9.47 -7.12 2.42
C ALA A 270 8.00 -7.51 2.48
N ASP A 271 7.44 -7.83 1.31
CA ASP A 271 6.00 -7.89 1.09
C ASP A 271 5.59 -9.35 0.84
N HIS A 272 4.35 -9.76 1.17
CA HIS A 272 3.84 -11.14 1.20
C HIS A 272 4.13 -11.90 2.51
N LEU A 273 5.23 -12.63 2.60
CA LEU A 273 5.71 -13.33 3.79
C LEU A 273 4.85 -14.51 4.31
N GLU A 274 3.89 -15.03 3.53
CA GLU A 274 3.08 -16.19 3.93
C GLU A 274 3.94 -17.43 4.26
N ALA A 275 5.04 -17.64 3.54
CA ALA A 275 5.96 -18.77 3.74
C ALA A 275 7.09 -18.47 4.75
N SER A 276 7.13 -17.29 5.37
CA SER A 276 8.18 -16.94 6.33
C SER A 276 8.08 -17.78 7.61
N GLY A 277 9.14 -18.54 7.90
CA GLY A 277 9.27 -19.30 9.14
C GLY A 277 9.85 -18.48 10.30
N ASP A 278 10.13 -19.14 11.42
CA ASP A 278 10.64 -18.48 12.63
C ASP A 278 11.99 -17.77 12.40
N GLN A 279 12.83 -18.28 11.48
CA GLN A 279 14.11 -17.65 11.14
C GLN A 279 13.93 -16.36 10.34
N GLU A 280 13.05 -16.38 9.33
CA GLU A 280 12.68 -15.24 8.49
C GLU A 280 12.07 -14.12 9.34
N ILE A 281 11.13 -14.49 10.22
CA ILE A 281 10.47 -13.58 11.15
C ILE A 281 11.49 -12.92 12.08
N LEU A 282 12.39 -13.70 12.68
CA LEU A 282 13.43 -13.15 13.57
C LEU A 282 14.39 -12.22 12.83
N ARG A 283 14.70 -12.52 11.57
CA ARG A 283 15.56 -11.70 10.71
C ARG A 283 14.90 -10.34 10.43
N LEU A 284 13.64 -10.35 10.01
CA LEU A 284 12.84 -9.13 9.79
C LEU A 284 12.74 -8.30 11.06
N ALA A 285 12.42 -8.94 12.20
CA ALA A 285 12.30 -8.27 13.48
C ALA A 285 13.58 -7.56 13.94
N LYS A 286 14.76 -8.08 13.58
CA LYS A 286 16.07 -7.49 13.88
C LYS A 286 16.53 -6.45 12.85
N SER A 287 15.76 -6.21 11.79
CA SER A 287 16.07 -5.27 10.72
C SER A 287 15.23 -3.99 10.81
N ASN A 288 15.49 -3.03 9.91
CA ASN A 288 14.61 -1.86 9.71
C ASN A 288 13.60 -2.07 8.56
N THR A 289 13.64 -3.23 7.89
CA THR A 289 12.70 -3.59 6.83
C THR A 289 11.31 -3.82 7.42
N ILE A 290 10.31 -3.15 6.85
CA ILE A 290 8.91 -3.27 7.27
C ILE A 290 8.31 -4.50 6.58
N ALA A 291 7.74 -5.40 7.37
CA ALA A 291 6.95 -6.50 6.82
C ALA A 291 5.62 -5.96 6.30
N VAL A 292 5.26 -6.23 5.05
CA VAL A 292 3.97 -5.84 4.46
C VAL A 292 3.12 -7.09 4.28
N ALA A 293 2.10 -7.24 5.10
CA ALA A 293 1.12 -8.31 4.96
C ALA A 293 0.13 -7.99 3.82
N LEU A 294 -0.12 -8.98 2.97
CA LEU A 294 -0.96 -8.87 1.78
C LEU A 294 -2.15 -9.84 1.83
N PRO A 295 -3.08 -9.67 2.80
CA PRO A 295 -4.20 -10.59 3.02
C PRO A 295 -5.10 -10.79 1.80
N GLY A 296 -5.14 -9.82 0.89
CA GLY A 296 -5.84 -9.96 -0.38
C GLY A 296 -5.37 -11.15 -1.21
N ALA A 297 -4.06 -11.37 -1.26
CA ALA A 297 -3.46 -12.47 -1.99
C ALA A 297 -3.84 -13.81 -1.35
N SER A 298 -3.71 -13.90 -0.02
CA SER A 298 -4.04 -15.11 0.74
C SER A 298 -5.52 -15.49 0.56
N ILE A 299 -6.43 -14.51 0.62
CA ILE A 299 -7.87 -14.72 0.40
C ILE A 299 -8.15 -15.20 -1.04
N GLY A 300 -7.58 -14.54 -2.05
CA GLY A 300 -7.86 -14.87 -3.45
C GLY A 300 -7.17 -16.14 -3.94
N LEU A 301 -6.09 -16.57 -3.29
CA LEU A 301 -5.40 -17.83 -3.55
C LEU A 301 -5.93 -18.99 -2.70
N GLY A 302 -6.57 -18.68 -1.56
CA GLY A 302 -7.03 -19.69 -0.60
C GLY A 302 -5.89 -20.35 0.16
N CYS A 303 -4.89 -19.57 0.57
CA CYS A 303 -3.74 -20.04 1.35
C CYS A 303 -3.65 -19.36 2.73
N ASP A 304 -2.64 -19.74 3.51
CA ASP A 304 -2.37 -19.13 4.81
C ASP A 304 -2.02 -17.64 4.67
N PHE A 305 -2.23 -16.89 5.75
CA PHE A 305 -1.89 -15.48 5.82
C PHE A 305 -0.42 -15.29 6.22
N THR A 306 0.12 -14.10 5.94
CA THR A 306 1.35 -13.59 6.56
C THR A 306 1.29 -13.81 8.08
N PRO A 307 2.34 -14.33 8.75
CA PRO A 307 2.37 -14.58 10.19
C PRO A 307 2.55 -13.27 10.99
N ALA A 308 1.62 -12.34 10.79
CA ALA A 308 1.61 -10.98 11.30
C ALA A 308 1.74 -10.93 12.83
N ARG A 309 1.04 -11.83 13.55
CA ARG A 309 1.14 -11.92 15.01
C ARG A 309 2.57 -12.17 15.47
N LYS A 310 3.19 -13.19 14.88
CA LYS A 310 4.55 -13.62 15.22
C LYS A 310 5.57 -12.52 14.90
N ILE A 311 5.41 -11.84 13.76
CA ILE A 311 6.28 -10.71 13.38
C ILE A 311 6.24 -9.62 14.44
N LEU A 312 5.04 -9.20 14.85
CA LEU A 312 4.86 -8.17 15.87
C LEU A 312 5.39 -8.60 17.24
N ASP A 313 5.15 -9.85 17.65
CA ASP A 313 5.60 -10.40 18.94
C ASP A 313 7.12 -10.52 19.04
N GLN A 314 7.80 -10.73 17.91
CA GLN A 314 9.27 -10.70 17.83
C GLN A 314 9.83 -9.28 17.75
N GLY A 315 8.99 -8.25 17.71
CA GLY A 315 9.41 -6.85 17.65
C GLY A 315 9.60 -6.30 16.23
N GLY A 316 9.07 -6.95 15.20
CA GLY A 316 9.07 -6.44 13.81
C GLY A 316 8.06 -5.30 13.59
N ALA A 317 8.24 -4.52 12.52
CA ALA A 317 7.22 -3.61 12.02
C ALA A 317 6.31 -4.35 11.03
N LEU A 318 5.01 -4.05 11.08
CA LEU A 318 4.02 -4.63 10.17
C LEU A 318 3.16 -3.53 9.56
N ALA A 319 3.21 -3.39 8.24
CA ALA A 319 2.22 -2.68 7.45
C ALA A 319 1.24 -3.69 6.80
N ILE A 320 0.08 -3.21 6.37
CA ILE A 320 -0.94 -4.01 5.69
C ILE A 320 -1.31 -3.28 4.41
N ALA A 321 -1.36 -3.99 3.30
CA ALA A 321 -1.72 -3.45 1.99
C ALA A 321 -2.67 -4.39 1.25
N SER A 322 -3.36 -3.86 0.23
CA SER A 322 -4.41 -4.63 -0.44
C SER A 322 -3.89 -5.63 -1.45
N ASP A 323 -2.66 -5.44 -1.93
CA ASP A 323 -2.10 -6.10 -3.09
C ASP A 323 -2.98 -5.92 -4.33
N TRP A 324 -3.75 -4.82 -4.48
CA TRP A 324 -4.79 -4.82 -5.51
C TRP A 324 -4.21 -5.05 -6.92
N ASN A 325 -4.46 -6.24 -7.44
CA ASN A 325 -3.95 -6.75 -8.70
C ASN A 325 -4.97 -7.72 -9.32
N PRO A 326 -4.91 -7.97 -10.64
CA PRO A 326 -5.94 -8.77 -11.30
C PRO A 326 -5.92 -10.26 -10.92
N GLY A 327 -4.80 -10.80 -10.45
CA GLY A 327 -4.55 -12.25 -10.37
C GLY A 327 -4.72 -12.89 -8.99
N SER A 328 -4.05 -12.36 -7.96
CA SER A 328 -4.08 -12.90 -6.59
C SER A 328 -5.05 -12.14 -5.69
N ALA A 329 -5.13 -10.81 -5.79
CA ALA A 329 -5.95 -9.98 -4.89
C ALA A 329 -6.92 -9.03 -5.64
N PRO A 330 -7.90 -9.55 -6.40
CA PRO A 330 -8.78 -8.72 -7.23
C PRO A 330 -9.79 -7.87 -6.44
N ILE A 331 -9.98 -8.11 -5.13
CA ILE A 331 -10.91 -7.36 -4.29
C ILE A 331 -10.42 -5.91 -4.09
N GLY A 332 -9.14 -5.74 -3.74
CA GLY A 332 -8.51 -4.44 -3.50
C GLY A 332 -9.21 -3.58 -2.45
N ASP A 333 -9.80 -4.20 -1.42
CA ASP A 333 -10.48 -3.49 -0.34
C ASP A 333 -9.61 -3.52 0.92
N LEU A 334 -8.76 -2.50 1.06
CA LEU A 334 -7.74 -2.42 2.12
C LEU A 334 -8.34 -2.63 3.52
N LEU A 335 -9.44 -1.92 3.83
CA LEU A 335 -10.04 -1.96 5.15
C LEU A 335 -10.66 -3.33 5.46
N ALA A 336 -11.36 -3.92 4.49
CA ALA A 336 -11.93 -5.25 4.65
C ALA A 336 -10.84 -6.32 4.81
N GLN A 337 -9.83 -6.30 3.95
CA GLN A 337 -8.72 -7.26 4.00
C GLN A 337 -7.91 -7.13 5.30
N ALA A 338 -7.66 -5.91 5.78
CA ALA A 338 -6.99 -5.67 7.06
C ALA A 338 -7.81 -6.17 8.26
N SER A 339 -9.13 -5.97 8.24
CA SER A 339 -10.04 -6.48 9.28
C SER A 339 -10.10 -8.01 9.30
N ILE A 340 -10.06 -8.65 8.12
CA ILE A 340 -9.99 -10.10 8.00
C ILE A 340 -8.66 -10.60 8.56
N LEU A 341 -7.52 -10.04 8.14
CA LEU A 341 -6.20 -10.39 8.67
C LEU A 341 -6.18 -10.30 10.19
N ALA A 342 -6.72 -9.22 10.76
CA ALA A 342 -6.79 -9.01 12.21
C ALA A 342 -7.52 -10.17 12.94
N THR A 343 -8.55 -10.73 12.32
CA THR A 343 -9.33 -11.83 12.89
C THR A 343 -8.53 -13.13 12.91
N PHE A 344 -7.78 -13.42 11.85
CA PHE A 344 -6.98 -14.65 11.72
C PHE A 344 -5.68 -14.56 12.53
N GLU A 345 -4.99 -13.42 12.47
CA GLU A 345 -3.70 -13.17 13.13
C GLU A 345 -3.83 -12.50 14.51
N LYS A 346 -5.06 -12.36 15.04
CA LYS A 346 -5.32 -11.79 16.38
C LYS A 346 -4.63 -10.43 16.59
N LEU A 347 -4.77 -9.55 15.60
CA LEU A 347 -4.27 -8.19 15.68
C LEU A 347 -5.23 -7.32 16.49
N SER A 348 -4.70 -6.43 17.32
CA SER A 348 -5.47 -5.39 17.99
C SER A 348 -5.94 -4.32 16.99
N SER A 349 -6.93 -3.52 17.37
CA SER A 349 -7.35 -2.37 16.55
C SER A 349 -6.18 -1.40 16.34
N ALA A 350 -5.35 -1.19 17.36
CA ALA A 350 -4.15 -0.37 17.29
C ALA A 350 -3.14 -0.88 16.25
N GLU A 351 -2.94 -2.20 16.18
CA GLU A 351 -2.05 -2.81 15.19
C GLU A 351 -2.59 -2.68 13.76
N VAL A 352 -3.90 -2.86 13.57
CA VAL A 352 -4.55 -2.68 12.26
C VAL A 352 -4.44 -1.24 11.79
N TRP A 353 -4.87 -0.27 12.62
CA TRP A 353 -4.81 1.14 12.28
C TRP A 353 -3.37 1.58 12.00
N ALA A 354 -2.41 1.17 12.83
CA ALA A 354 -0.99 1.43 12.57
C ALA A 354 -0.54 0.87 11.22
N GLY A 355 -0.95 -0.36 10.90
CA GLY A 355 -0.60 -1.09 9.69
C GLY A 355 -1.05 -0.42 8.39
N ILE A 356 -2.24 0.20 8.38
CA ILE A 356 -2.82 0.88 7.21
C ILE A 356 -2.67 2.41 7.25
N THR A 357 -1.85 2.95 8.16
CA THR A 357 -1.56 4.39 8.28
C THR A 357 -0.05 4.63 8.41
N PHE A 358 0.48 4.98 9.58
CA PHE A 358 1.87 5.41 9.74
C PHE A 358 2.91 4.31 9.49
N ARG A 359 2.58 3.01 9.67
CA ARG A 359 3.50 1.93 9.30
C ARG A 359 3.54 1.74 7.79
N ALA A 360 2.40 1.87 7.10
CA ALA A 360 2.35 1.92 5.64
C ALA A 360 3.04 3.17 5.07
N ALA A 361 2.92 4.34 5.73
CA ALA A 361 3.68 5.54 5.37
C ALA A 361 5.20 5.26 5.44
N ALA A 362 5.65 4.65 6.53
CA ALA A 362 7.06 4.30 6.71
C ALA A 362 7.56 3.27 5.70
N ALA A 363 6.72 2.32 5.25
CA ALA A 363 7.06 1.38 4.18
C ALA A 363 7.35 2.07 2.84
N LEU A 364 6.80 3.28 2.66
CA LEU A 364 7.01 4.14 1.50
C LEU A 364 8.03 5.28 1.74
N ASP A 365 8.72 5.26 2.88
CA ASP A 365 9.62 6.34 3.37
C ASP A 365 8.93 7.73 3.48
N LEU A 366 7.64 7.72 3.84
CA LEU A 366 6.85 8.93 4.05
C LEU A 366 6.71 9.24 5.54
N SER A 367 7.04 10.47 5.93
CA SER A 367 6.98 10.95 7.32
C SER A 367 6.04 12.15 7.53
N ASP A 368 5.47 12.68 6.44
CA ASP A 368 4.59 13.85 6.41
C ASP A 368 3.10 13.51 6.59
N ARG A 369 2.76 12.23 6.81
CA ARG A 369 1.39 11.70 6.82
C ARG A 369 1.24 10.43 7.68
N GLY A 370 0.02 9.87 7.72
CA GLY A 370 -0.29 8.63 8.45
C GLY A 370 -0.62 8.83 9.93
N LYS A 371 -0.64 10.08 10.40
CA LYS A 371 -1.06 10.50 11.75
C LYS A 371 -1.81 11.82 11.67
N ILE A 372 -2.69 12.11 12.64
CA ILE A 372 -3.36 13.41 12.76
C ILE A 372 -2.66 14.21 13.88
N VAL A 373 -1.52 14.83 13.54
CA VAL A 373 -0.71 15.64 14.48
C VAL A 373 -0.22 16.92 13.79
N PRO A 374 0.15 17.97 14.54
CA PRO A 374 0.64 19.21 13.96
C PRO A 374 1.80 19.01 12.96
N GLU A 375 1.85 19.90 11.96
CA GLU A 375 2.82 19.96 10.86
C GLU A 375 2.71 18.87 9.77
N LEU A 376 1.95 17.79 10.01
CA LEU A 376 1.65 16.78 8.99
C LEU A 376 0.54 17.26 8.05
N LEU A 377 0.41 16.60 6.90
CA LEU A 377 -0.65 16.84 5.94
C LEU A 377 -2.04 16.64 6.56
N GLY A 378 -2.99 17.46 6.16
CA GLY A 378 -4.42 17.35 6.49
C GLY A 378 -5.09 16.20 5.73
N ASP A 379 -4.53 15.00 5.83
CA ASP A 379 -4.99 13.76 5.22
C ASP A 379 -5.69 12.91 6.29
N PHE A 380 -7.01 12.90 6.28
CA PHE A 380 -7.82 12.14 7.23
C PHE A 380 -9.18 11.80 6.64
N VAL A 381 -9.84 10.81 7.24
CA VAL A 381 -11.15 10.32 6.80
C VAL A 381 -12.11 10.25 7.97
N ALA A 382 -13.40 10.37 7.70
CA ALA A 382 -14.44 10.25 8.72
C ALA A 382 -15.46 9.16 8.37
N PHE A 383 -15.67 8.26 9.33
CA PHE A 383 -16.66 7.19 9.27
C PHE A 383 -17.93 7.62 9.99
N PRO A 384 -19.13 7.34 9.44
CA PRO A 384 -20.41 7.75 10.03
C PRO A 384 -20.82 6.84 11.19
N THR A 385 -20.06 6.88 12.28
CA THR A 385 -20.27 6.14 13.53
C THR A 385 -19.78 6.98 14.71
N SER A 386 -20.20 6.63 15.91
CA SER A 386 -19.72 7.25 17.16
C SER A 386 -18.57 6.50 17.82
N ASP A 387 -18.28 5.27 17.38
CA ASP A 387 -17.27 4.40 17.98
C ASP A 387 -16.36 3.77 16.92
N TYR A 388 -15.04 3.95 17.07
CA TYR A 388 -14.05 3.45 16.11
C TYR A 388 -14.04 1.93 15.99
N ARG A 389 -14.46 1.23 17.05
CA ARG A 389 -14.47 -0.24 17.10
C ARG A 389 -15.47 -0.84 16.13
N GLU A 390 -16.57 -0.12 15.85
CA GLU A 390 -17.59 -0.53 14.88
C GLU A 390 -17.00 -0.68 13.46
N ILE A 391 -15.99 0.12 13.11
CA ILE A 391 -15.41 0.13 11.76
C ILE A 391 -14.76 -1.22 11.42
N LEU A 392 -13.88 -1.70 12.31
CA LEU A 392 -13.19 -2.98 12.13
C LEU A 392 -14.10 -4.17 12.48
N TYR A 393 -15.02 -4.01 13.45
CA TYR A 393 -16.02 -5.03 13.79
C TYR A 393 -16.92 -5.37 12.60
N HIS A 394 -17.33 -4.37 11.83
CA HIS A 394 -18.10 -4.53 10.60
C HIS A 394 -17.24 -4.92 9.38
N GLN A 395 -15.97 -5.30 9.59
CA GLN A 395 -15.08 -5.91 8.60
C GLN A 395 -15.00 -5.10 7.29
N GLY A 396 -14.84 -3.78 7.42
CA GLY A 396 -14.71 -2.86 6.29
C GLY A 396 -16.01 -2.52 5.55
N LYS A 397 -17.17 -2.98 6.04
CA LYS A 397 -18.49 -2.61 5.49
C LYS A 397 -18.85 -1.16 5.76
N ILE A 398 -18.46 -0.62 6.93
CA ILE A 398 -18.61 0.82 7.21
C ILE A 398 -17.50 1.54 6.47
N LYS A 399 -17.85 2.25 5.40
CA LYS A 399 -16.93 3.06 4.60
C LYS A 399 -16.91 4.51 5.12
N PRO A 400 -15.79 5.24 4.93
CA PRO A 400 -15.78 6.66 5.22
C PRO A 400 -16.76 7.38 4.29
N THR A 401 -17.47 8.36 4.82
CA THR A 401 -18.35 9.22 4.01
C THR A 401 -17.74 10.58 3.75
N LYS A 402 -16.59 10.88 4.37
CA LYS A 402 -15.83 12.10 4.15
C LYS A 402 -14.34 11.81 4.08
N VAL A 403 -13.66 12.40 3.10
CA VAL A 403 -12.23 12.24 2.87
C VAL A 403 -11.61 13.62 2.64
N TRP A 404 -10.63 13.95 3.48
CA TRP A 404 -9.82 15.14 3.35
C TRP A 404 -8.44 14.75 2.85
N LYS A 405 -7.96 15.50 1.85
CA LYS A 405 -6.62 15.40 1.30
C LYS A 405 -6.02 16.80 1.27
N SER A 406 -4.83 16.94 1.85
CA SER A 406 -4.10 18.21 1.94
C SER A 406 -5.01 19.33 2.47
N GLY A 407 -5.82 19.03 3.50
CA GLY A 407 -6.72 19.99 4.13
C GLY A 407 -8.02 20.32 3.38
N ALA A 408 -8.21 19.79 2.17
CA ALA A 408 -9.40 19.98 1.35
C ALA A 408 -10.34 18.76 1.44
N LEU A 409 -11.65 19.00 1.57
CA LEU A 409 -12.66 17.95 1.46
C LEU A 409 -12.79 17.57 -0.02
N ILE A 410 -12.42 16.33 -0.37
CA ILE A 410 -12.43 15.84 -1.77
C ILE A 410 -13.65 14.95 -2.03
N PHE A 411 -14.11 14.24 -1.01
CA PHE A 411 -15.29 13.38 -1.05
C PHE A 411 -16.09 13.65 0.22
N GLY A 412 -17.38 14.00 0.15
CA GLY A 412 -18.14 14.36 1.35
C GLY A 412 -19.56 14.81 1.17
#